data_AF-A0A1H7B629-F1
#
_entry.id   AF-A0A1H7B629-F1
#
_cell.length_a   1.000
_cell.length_b   1.000
_cell.length_c   1.000
_cell.angle_alpha   90.00
_cell.angle_beta   90.00
_cell.angle_gamma   90.00
#
_symmetry.space_group_name_H-M   'P 1'
#
loop_
_entity.id
_entity.type
_entity.pdbx_description
1 polymer ?
#
loop_
_entity_poly.entity_id
_entity_poly.type
_entity_poly.pdbx_seq_one_letter_code
_entity_poly.pdbx_strand_id
1 'polypeptide(L)'
;MIESRISFCTVITDRIEHLKQTLHRNLAATENEKNVEFLILDYNSGDNVAMYVKDHFSHYIESGRLVFYRTEHAPYFDRCHSRNMIFKLASGDIICNLDVDNYVVKGLVDFIRKTFEESPQSFLTYIHPSLHTIPDVMGRIVMRRVDFIKIRGYDESMQGYGFEDHDVANRLEGNGLTRTIMPTEFAQAITHSQYERIRNEYLLRGLHSLYFFHQNPAQTTILLLLMDNHYQLEDIIDNKLYKKYPKPGLISQNDNGTKYSLLPSSRSTGIWKRDKETICFQNKFGIEVTPLDVKNDILFTEDGSRTSVFQKISNNVLIVNTVMLYSQLFNKSKMATNSTSTSLEINKYGFGKGIVFRNFENVISIEIK
;
A
#
# COMPACT_ATOMS: atom_id res chain seq x y z
N MET A 1 28.58 19.09 -15.87
CA MET A 1 27.56 18.01 -15.89
C MET A 1 26.21 18.66 -15.63
N ILE A 2 25.14 18.23 -16.29
CA ILE A 2 23.79 18.72 -15.98
C ILE A 2 23.41 18.07 -14.64
N GLU A 3 23.10 18.90 -13.65
CA GLU A 3 22.66 18.46 -12.33
C GLU A 3 21.35 17.67 -12.45
N SER A 4 21.34 16.41 -12.00
CA SER A 4 20.19 15.51 -12.10
C SER A 4 18.93 16.12 -11.50
N ARG A 5 17.80 16.02 -12.22
CA ARG A 5 16.51 16.53 -11.72
C ARG A 5 15.90 15.55 -10.72
N ILE A 6 15.43 16.06 -9.58
CA ILE A 6 14.76 15.26 -8.53
C ILE A 6 13.27 15.60 -8.52
N SER A 7 12.43 14.56 -8.58
CA SER A 7 10.97 14.67 -8.44
C SER A 7 10.53 14.13 -7.08
N PHE A 8 10.05 15.00 -6.20
CA PHE A 8 9.34 14.60 -4.98
C PHE A 8 7.89 14.31 -5.34
N CYS A 9 7.48 13.05 -5.21
CA CYS A 9 6.18 12.59 -5.66
C CYS A 9 5.31 12.26 -4.45
N THR A 10 4.20 12.98 -4.31
CA THR A 10 3.24 12.82 -3.22
C THR A 10 1.89 12.35 -3.76
N VAL A 11 1.42 11.20 -3.28
CA VAL A 11 0.04 10.76 -3.50
C VAL A 11 -0.82 11.20 -2.32
N ILE A 12 -2.05 11.63 -2.60
CA ILE A 12 -3.01 12.06 -1.58
C ILE A 12 -4.42 11.52 -1.86
N THR A 13 -5.07 10.98 -0.83
CA THR A 13 -6.51 10.65 -0.83
C THR A 13 -7.12 11.03 0.52
N ASP A 14 -7.92 12.10 0.53
CA ASP A 14 -8.59 12.68 1.71
C ASP A 14 -7.64 12.98 2.89
N ARG A 15 -6.55 13.71 2.62
CA ARG A 15 -5.58 14.12 3.66
C ARG A 15 -5.21 15.60 3.55
N ILE A 16 -6.15 16.46 3.15
CA ILE A 16 -5.90 17.89 2.94
C ILE A 16 -5.24 18.58 4.15
N GLU A 17 -5.59 18.18 5.37
CA GLU A 17 -5.00 18.76 6.59
C GLU A 17 -3.50 18.45 6.76
N HIS A 18 -3.03 17.31 6.23
CA HIS A 18 -1.60 17.02 6.18
C HIS A 18 -0.93 17.87 5.10
N LEU A 19 -1.56 17.97 3.92
CA LEU A 19 -1.05 18.78 2.81
C LEU A 19 -0.87 20.26 3.18
N LYS A 20 -1.86 20.82 3.88
CA LYS A 20 -1.81 22.19 4.45
C LYS A 20 -0.56 22.40 5.30
N GLN A 21 -0.18 21.41 6.10
CA GLN A 21 0.96 21.49 7.01
C GLN A 21 2.31 21.27 6.32
N THR A 22 2.38 20.39 5.32
CA THR A 22 3.67 19.94 4.75
C THR A 22 4.07 20.67 3.48
N LEU A 23 3.15 20.89 2.54
CA LEU A 23 3.51 21.33 1.18
C LEU A 23 4.22 22.69 1.17
N HIS A 24 3.70 23.67 1.91
CA HIS A 24 4.33 25.00 2.00
C HIS A 24 5.74 24.93 2.59
N ARG A 25 5.95 24.09 3.62
CA ARG A 25 7.27 23.91 4.23
C ARG A 25 8.24 23.19 3.30
N ASN A 26 7.77 22.18 2.59
CA ASN A 26 8.59 21.40 1.66
C ASN A 26 9.05 22.26 0.46
N LEU A 27 8.15 23.09 -0.07
CA LEU A 27 8.49 24.06 -1.12
C LEU A 27 9.49 25.11 -0.61
N ALA A 28 9.26 25.69 0.56
CA ALA A 28 10.17 26.68 1.15
C ALA A 28 11.56 26.08 1.50
N ALA A 29 11.60 24.86 2.04
CA ALA A 29 12.84 24.17 2.41
C ALA A 29 13.74 23.88 1.20
N THR A 30 13.18 23.93 -0.01
CA THR A 30 13.88 23.66 -1.26
C THR A 30 13.93 24.87 -2.19
N GLU A 31 13.50 26.06 -1.77
CA GLU A 31 13.32 27.23 -2.66
C GLU A 31 14.57 27.59 -3.47
N ASN A 32 15.76 27.43 -2.88
CA ASN A 32 17.05 27.71 -3.53
C ASN A 32 17.61 26.51 -4.32
N GLU A 33 16.95 25.36 -4.30
CA GLU A 33 17.35 24.14 -5.00
C GLU A 33 16.92 24.20 -6.46
N LYS A 34 17.90 24.19 -7.37
CA LYS A 34 17.65 24.06 -8.81
C LYS A 34 17.22 22.63 -9.13
N ASN A 35 16.60 22.41 -10.30
CA ASN A 35 16.26 21.07 -10.80
C ASN A 35 15.51 20.18 -9.78
N VAL A 36 14.63 20.78 -8.98
CA VAL A 36 13.70 20.07 -8.10
C VAL A 36 12.28 20.38 -8.53
N GLU A 37 11.43 19.37 -8.58
CA GLU A 37 9.98 19.52 -8.76
C GLU A 37 9.22 18.73 -7.71
N PHE A 38 8.03 19.22 -7.37
CA PHE A 38 7.05 18.51 -6.56
C PHE A 38 5.91 18.06 -7.47
N LEU A 39 5.53 16.80 -7.37
CA LEU A 39 4.34 16.27 -8.00
C LEU A 39 3.35 15.91 -6.89
N ILE A 40 2.10 16.30 -7.09
CA ILE A 40 0.98 15.83 -6.28
C ILE A 40 0.04 15.04 -7.18
N LEU A 41 -0.29 13.81 -6.80
CA LEU A 41 -1.40 13.05 -7.38
C LEU A 41 -2.53 12.98 -6.37
N ASP A 42 -3.56 13.78 -6.59
CA ASP A 42 -4.85 13.65 -5.95
C ASP A 42 -5.57 12.41 -6.51
N TYR A 43 -5.55 11.33 -5.73
CA TYR A 43 -6.08 10.03 -6.10
C TYR A 43 -7.55 9.94 -5.68
N ASN A 44 -8.35 10.79 -6.33
CA ASN A 44 -9.80 10.93 -6.17
C ASN A 44 -10.26 11.36 -4.76
N SER A 45 -9.63 12.38 -4.18
CA SER A 45 -10.06 12.94 -2.90
C SER A 45 -11.41 13.67 -3.00
N GLY A 46 -12.22 13.52 -1.95
CA GLY A 46 -13.48 14.24 -1.71
C GLY A 46 -13.34 15.46 -0.80
N ASP A 47 -12.17 15.74 -0.24
CA ASP A 47 -11.91 16.84 0.71
C ASP A 47 -11.35 18.13 0.07
N ASN A 48 -11.72 18.39 -1.20
CA ASN A 48 -11.39 19.63 -1.94
C ASN A 48 -9.89 19.95 -2.13
N VAL A 49 -9.02 18.94 -2.13
CA VAL A 49 -7.57 19.10 -2.39
C VAL A 49 -7.27 19.91 -3.64
N ALA A 50 -7.96 19.64 -4.76
CA ALA A 50 -7.74 20.35 -6.01
C ALA A 50 -8.00 21.87 -5.89
N MET A 51 -9.10 22.26 -5.24
CA MET A 51 -9.43 23.67 -5.02
C MET A 51 -8.36 24.34 -4.15
N TYR A 52 -7.98 23.70 -3.04
CA TYR A 52 -6.96 24.22 -2.14
C TYR A 52 -5.60 24.40 -2.83
N VAL A 53 -5.17 23.42 -3.64
CA VAL A 53 -3.92 23.54 -4.39
C VAL A 53 -3.99 24.69 -5.40
N LYS A 54 -5.12 24.85 -6.10
CA LYS A 54 -5.34 25.95 -7.04
C LYS A 54 -5.27 27.32 -6.34
N ASP A 55 -6.00 27.49 -5.24
CA ASP A 55 -6.11 28.79 -4.57
C ASP A 55 -4.80 29.22 -3.90
N HIS A 56 -4.00 28.28 -3.39
CA HIS A 56 -2.83 28.59 -2.56
C HIS A 56 -1.48 28.38 -3.25
N PHE A 57 -1.40 27.56 -4.31
CA PHE A 57 -0.12 27.15 -4.91
C PHE A 57 -0.03 27.37 -6.43
N SER A 58 -0.94 28.12 -7.05
CA SER A 58 -0.91 28.40 -8.50
C SER A 58 0.41 28.99 -9.00
N HIS A 59 1.05 29.89 -8.23
CA HIS A 59 2.35 30.46 -8.61
C HIS A 59 3.48 29.41 -8.69
N TYR A 60 3.44 28.36 -7.85
CA TYR A 60 4.37 27.23 -7.96
C TYR A 60 4.04 26.34 -9.16
N ILE A 61 2.77 26.25 -9.56
CA ILE A 61 2.35 25.54 -10.76
C ILE A 61 2.83 26.27 -12.02
N GLU A 62 2.65 27.59 -12.07
CA GLU A 62 3.08 28.46 -13.18
C GLU A 62 4.59 28.42 -13.39
N SER A 63 5.37 28.40 -12.30
CA SER A 63 6.84 28.27 -12.35
C SER A 63 7.33 26.86 -12.70
N GLY A 64 6.44 25.87 -12.77
CA GLY A 64 6.79 24.45 -12.98
C GLY A 64 7.45 23.79 -11.77
N ARG A 65 7.46 24.47 -10.62
CA ARG A 65 8.01 23.94 -9.36
C ARG A 65 7.08 22.89 -8.73
N LEU A 66 5.78 23.07 -8.92
CA LEU A 66 4.74 22.13 -8.53
C LEU A 66 3.99 21.67 -9.79
N VAL A 67 3.69 20.39 -9.88
CA VAL A 67 2.78 19.84 -10.89
C VAL A 67 1.68 19.09 -10.16
N PHE A 68 0.44 19.49 -10.42
CA PHE A 68 -0.72 18.86 -9.82
C PHE A 68 -1.37 17.90 -10.81
N TYR A 69 -1.65 16.69 -10.36
CA TYR A 69 -2.39 15.67 -11.08
C TYR A 69 -3.59 15.24 -10.26
N ARG A 70 -4.70 14.92 -10.92
CA ARG A 70 -5.87 14.33 -10.27
C ARG A 70 -6.43 13.19 -11.12
N THR A 71 -6.79 12.08 -10.50
CA THR A 71 -7.67 11.06 -11.12
C THR A 71 -9.04 11.12 -10.48
N GLU A 72 -10.09 10.85 -11.25
CA GLU A 72 -11.48 10.79 -10.79
C GLU A 72 -12.05 9.37 -10.87
N HIS A 73 -11.25 8.41 -11.31
CA HIS A 73 -11.70 7.05 -11.64
C HIS A 73 -11.40 6.02 -10.55
N ALA A 74 -10.78 6.42 -9.44
CA ALA A 74 -10.38 5.53 -8.37
C ALA A 74 -11.45 5.50 -7.25
N PRO A 75 -12.25 4.42 -7.10
CA PRO A 75 -13.26 4.34 -6.04
C PRO A 75 -12.66 4.13 -4.64
N TYR A 76 -11.44 3.60 -4.58
CA TYR A 76 -10.69 3.32 -3.37
C TYR A 76 -9.24 3.74 -3.55
N PHE A 77 -8.53 3.98 -2.45
CA PHE A 77 -7.11 4.23 -2.48
C PHE A 77 -6.35 2.92 -2.76
N ASP A 78 -5.69 2.88 -3.92
CA ASP A 78 -4.75 1.82 -4.30
C ASP A 78 -3.33 2.38 -4.21
N ARG A 79 -2.59 1.91 -3.22
CA ARG A 79 -1.26 2.41 -2.87
C ARG A 79 -0.21 2.12 -3.94
N CYS A 80 -0.22 0.91 -4.50
CA CYS A 80 0.75 0.51 -5.51
C CYS A 80 0.48 1.22 -6.84
N HIS A 81 -0.78 1.21 -7.27
CA HIS A 81 -1.19 1.83 -8.52
C HIS A 81 -0.98 3.34 -8.52
N SER A 82 -1.39 4.03 -7.47
CA SER A 82 -1.22 5.49 -7.37
C SER A 82 0.24 5.93 -7.36
N ARG A 83 1.12 5.21 -6.66
CA ARG A 83 2.57 5.44 -6.68
C ARG A 83 3.16 5.17 -8.07
N ASN A 84 2.71 4.12 -8.73
CA ASN A 84 3.08 3.84 -10.11
C ASN A 84 2.68 4.95 -11.08
N MET A 85 1.46 5.49 -10.95
CA MET A 85 0.99 6.61 -11.77
C MET A 85 1.88 7.83 -11.60
N ILE A 86 2.07 8.31 -10.36
CA ILE A 86 2.81 9.55 -10.12
C ILE A 86 4.28 9.44 -10.50
N PHE A 87 4.92 8.29 -10.28
CA PHE A 87 6.31 8.07 -10.68
C PHE A 87 6.48 8.02 -12.20
N LYS A 88 5.49 7.53 -12.96
CA LYS A 88 5.51 7.60 -14.43
C LYS A 88 5.30 9.02 -14.96
N LEU A 89 4.59 9.87 -14.21
CA LEU A 89 4.36 11.28 -14.54
C LEU A 89 5.55 12.19 -14.17
N ALA A 90 6.47 11.71 -13.34
CA ALA A 90 7.67 12.43 -12.94
C ALA A 90 8.62 12.66 -14.11
N SER A 91 9.19 13.87 -14.19
CA SER A 91 10.16 14.23 -15.23
C SER A 91 11.62 14.12 -14.77
N GLY A 92 11.84 13.95 -13.47
CA GLY A 92 13.16 13.80 -12.88
C GLY A 92 13.89 12.52 -13.28
N ASP A 93 15.21 12.59 -13.24
CA ASP A 93 16.09 11.43 -13.36
C ASP A 93 16.09 10.60 -12.07
N ILE A 94 15.88 11.29 -10.95
CA ILE A 94 15.73 10.73 -9.61
C ILE A 94 14.29 10.99 -9.14
N ILE A 95 13.65 9.97 -8.60
CA ILE A 95 12.30 10.04 -8.04
C ILE A 95 12.35 9.69 -6.55
N CYS A 96 11.56 10.43 -5.76
CA CYS A 96 11.43 10.24 -4.31
C CYS A 96 9.94 10.08 -3.97
N ASN A 97 9.55 8.95 -3.38
CA ASN A 97 8.22 8.88 -2.75
C ASN A 97 8.24 9.77 -1.50
N LEU A 98 7.35 10.74 -1.44
CA LEU A 98 7.19 11.64 -0.31
C LEU A 98 5.71 11.61 0.11
N ASP A 99 5.39 10.81 1.13
CA ASP A 99 4.03 10.75 1.65
C ASP A 99 3.55 12.15 2.11
N VAL A 100 2.25 12.43 2.05
CA VAL A 100 1.73 13.80 2.25
C VAL A 100 1.98 14.36 3.65
N ASP A 101 2.21 13.49 4.63
CA ASP A 101 2.55 13.82 6.02
C ASP A 101 4.06 13.95 6.27
N ASN A 102 4.89 13.78 5.24
CA ASN A 102 6.35 13.86 5.35
C ASN A 102 6.86 15.28 5.05
N TYR A 103 7.95 15.65 5.74
CA TYR A 103 8.69 16.88 5.47
C TYR A 103 9.97 16.62 4.65
N VAL A 104 10.28 17.55 3.76
CA VAL A 104 11.59 17.71 3.13
C VAL A 104 12.40 18.65 4.01
N VAL A 105 13.48 18.13 4.59
CA VAL A 105 14.36 18.88 5.48
C VAL A 105 15.53 19.46 4.67
N LYS A 106 16.01 20.65 5.06
CA LYS A 106 17.17 21.30 4.43
C LYS A 106 18.37 20.33 4.37
N GLY A 107 19.06 20.30 3.22
CA GLY A 107 20.20 19.42 2.98
C GLY A 107 19.85 18.02 2.45
N LEU A 108 18.57 17.63 2.45
CA LEU A 108 18.14 16.35 1.86
C LEU A 108 18.45 16.28 0.36
N VAL A 109 18.24 17.37 -0.37
CA VAL A 109 18.48 17.42 -1.83
C VAL A 109 19.96 17.23 -2.14
N ASP A 110 20.84 17.97 -1.46
CA ASP A 110 22.30 17.80 -1.56
C ASP A 110 22.75 16.38 -1.22
N PHE A 111 22.20 15.81 -0.14
CA PHE A 111 22.49 14.44 0.26
C PHE A 111 22.11 13.42 -0.83
N ILE A 112 20.93 13.57 -1.42
CA ILE A 112 20.47 12.72 -2.53
C ILE A 112 21.44 12.82 -3.71
N ARG A 113 21.74 14.04 -4.17
CA ARG A 113 22.63 14.27 -5.32
C ARG A 113 24.00 13.65 -5.09
N LYS A 114 24.64 14.00 -3.97
CA LYS A 114 25.95 13.48 -3.59
C LYS A 114 25.96 11.95 -3.58
N THR A 115 24.92 11.32 -3.02
CA THR A 115 24.82 9.86 -2.98
C THR A 115 24.76 9.25 -4.38
N PHE A 116 23.96 9.80 -5.30
CA PHE A 116 23.87 9.28 -6.67
C PHE A 116 25.07 9.64 -7.54
N GLU A 117 25.80 10.70 -7.24
CA GLU A 117 27.09 11.03 -7.87
C GLU A 117 28.18 10.05 -7.45
N GLU A 118 28.29 9.77 -6.15
CA GLU A 118 29.30 8.86 -5.59
C GLU A 118 28.96 7.38 -5.81
N SER A 119 27.67 7.04 -5.85
CA SER A 119 27.16 5.68 -5.98
C SER A 119 25.92 5.62 -6.88
N PRO A 120 26.09 5.70 -8.21
CA PRO A 120 24.97 5.71 -9.15
C PRO A 120 24.08 4.47 -9.09
N GLN A 121 24.62 3.33 -8.61
CA GLN A 121 23.89 2.07 -8.47
C GLN A 121 23.20 1.92 -7.10
N SER A 122 22.97 3.01 -6.37
CA SER A 122 22.27 2.96 -5.08
C SER A 122 20.79 3.28 -5.18
N PHE A 123 20.04 2.93 -4.13
CA PHE A 123 18.75 3.55 -3.81
C PHE A 123 18.71 3.88 -2.32
N LEU A 124 17.98 4.94 -1.96
CA LEU A 124 17.92 5.44 -0.59
C LEU A 124 16.60 5.02 0.07
N THR A 125 16.66 4.53 1.30
CA THR A 125 15.46 4.13 2.06
C THR A 125 15.69 4.18 3.57
N TYR A 126 14.62 4.13 4.36
CA TYR A 126 14.68 3.84 5.80
C TYR A 126 14.47 2.35 6.12
N ILE A 127 14.19 1.52 5.11
CA ILE A 127 13.93 0.10 5.30
C ILE A 127 15.26 -0.63 5.51
N HIS A 128 15.56 -1.04 6.74
CA HIS A 128 16.72 -1.89 7.04
C HIS A 128 16.35 -3.02 8.00
N PRO A 129 16.81 -4.27 7.76
CA PRO A 129 16.50 -5.40 8.63
C PRO A 129 16.98 -5.23 10.09
N SER A 130 18.03 -4.44 10.32
CA SER A 130 18.63 -4.25 11.65
C SER A 130 18.36 -2.89 12.30
N LEU A 131 17.62 -1.98 11.63
CA LEU A 131 17.26 -0.70 12.24
C LEU A 131 15.89 -0.81 12.90
N HIS A 132 15.75 -0.14 14.04
CA HIS A 132 14.43 0.12 14.59
C HIS A 132 13.62 0.87 13.55
N THR A 133 12.39 0.41 13.30
CA THR A 133 11.49 1.06 12.36
C THR A 133 11.31 2.51 12.77
N ILE A 134 11.66 3.43 11.86
CA ILE A 134 11.35 4.84 12.04
C ILE A 134 9.90 5.00 11.57
N PRO A 135 8.93 5.23 12.47
CA PRO A 135 7.54 5.34 12.08
C PRO A 135 7.34 6.47 11.06
N ASP A 136 6.28 6.37 10.27
CA ASP A 136 5.76 7.45 9.40
C ASP A 136 6.66 7.89 8.22
N VAL A 137 7.90 7.40 8.11
CA VAL A 137 8.80 7.73 6.98
C VAL A 137 9.22 6.52 6.15
N MET A 138 8.83 5.30 6.53
CA MET A 138 9.27 4.07 5.86
C MET A 138 8.93 4.02 4.36
N GLY A 139 7.86 4.70 3.95
CA GLY A 139 7.48 4.79 2.54
C GLY A 139 8.42 5.66 1.70
N ARG A 140 9.33 6.42 2.32
CA ARG A 140 10.29 7.24 1.59
C ARG A 140 11.38 6.37 0.98
N ILE A 141 11.27 6.18 -0.33
CA ILE A 141 12.29 5.55 -1.15
C ILE A 141 12.70 6.52 -2.25
N VAL A 142 14.01 6.70 -2.42
CA VAL A 142 14.60 7.50 -3.49
C VAL A 142 15.38 6.58 -4.42
N MET A 143 15.11 6.66 -5.72
CA MET A 143 15.75 5.81 -6.73
C MET A 143 15.87 6.57 -8.05
N ARG A 144 16.71 6.09 -8.96
CA ARG A 144 16.68 6.60 -10.33
C ARG A 144 15.41 6.10 -11.03
N ARG A 145 14.78 6.98 -11.81
CA ARG A 145 13.56 6.65 -12.57
C ARG A 145 13.79 5.46 -13.52
N VAL A 146 14.97 5.35 -14.11
CA VAL A 146 15.33 4.23 -15.00
C VAL A 146 15.30 2.88 -14.28
N ASP A 147 15.71 2.83 -13.01
CA ASP A 147 15.71 1.59 -12.22
C ASP A 147 14.28 1.22 -11.80
N PHE A 148 13.45 2.21 -11.46
CA PHE A 148 12.02 2.01 -11.20
C PHE A 148 11.29 1.40 -12.40
N ILE A 149 11.54 1.91 -13.61
CA ILE A 149 10.98 1.36 -14.85
C ILE A 149 11.51 -0.06 -15.10
N LYS A 150 12.80 -0.31 -14.87
CA LYS A 150 13.44 -1.63 -15.04
C LYS A 150 12.79 -2.71 -14.17
N ILE A 151 12.41 -2.38 -12.94
CA ILE A 151 11.70 -3.31 -12.04
C ILE A 151 10.19 -3.36 -12.27
N ARG A 152 9.66 -2.59 -13.24
CA ARG A 152 8.23 -2.50 -13.59
C ARG A 152 7.34 -1.97 -12.47
N GLY A 153 7.88 -1.05 -11.68
CA GLY A 153 7.16 -0.35 -10.62
C GLY A 153 6.80 -1.20 -9.39
N TYR A 154 5.87 -0.69 -8.57
CA TYR A 154 5.22 -1.42 -7.47
C TYR A 154 4.31 -2.52 -8.02
N ASP A 155 4.25 -3.69 -7.39
CA ASP A 155 3.34 -4.78 -7.78
C ASP A 155 1.88 -4.39 -7.52
N GLU A 156 1.10 -4.12 -8.57
CA GLU A 156 -0.31 -3.71 -8.48
C GLU A 156 -1.24 -4.87 -8.09
N SER A 157 -0.71 -6.09 -7.94
CA SER A 157 -1.47 -7.20 -7.37
C SER A 157 -1.42 -7.26 -5.84
N MET A 158 -0.59 -6.42 -5.21
CA MET A 158 -0.62 -6.18 -3.76
C MET A 158 -1.84 -5.33 -3.40
N GLN A 159 -2.41 -5.57 -2.22
CA GLN A 159 -3.66 -4.97 -1.79
C GLN A 159 -3.55 -4.38 -0.39
N GLY A 160 -4.20 -3.24 -0.19
CA GLY A 160 -4.24 -2.56 1.09
C GLY A 160 -2.85 -2.05 1.52
N TYR A 161 -2.49 -2.34 2.77
CA TYR A 161 -1.34 -1.74 3.44
C TYR A 161 -0.20 -2.70 3.72
N GLY A 162 1.02 -2.25 3.43
CA GLY A 162 2.28 -2.78 3.96
C GLY A 162 2.97 -3.79 3.05
N PHE A 163 4.29 -3.87 3.19
CA PHE A 163 5.22 -4.70 2.41
C PHE A 163 5.44 -4.32 0.95
N GLU A 164 4.68 -3.39 0.37
CA GLU A 164 4.90 -2.90 -0.99
C GLU A 164 6.25 -2.19 -1.15
N ASP A 165 6.65 -1.38 -0.16
CA ASP A 165 7.93 -0.68 -0.16
C ASP A 165 9.12 -1.64 0.08
N HIS A 166 8.89 -2.69 0.90
CA HIS A 166 9.88 -3.76 1.08
C HIS A 166 10.09 -4.57 -0.20
N ASP A 167 9.01 -4.84 -0.94
CA ASP A 167 9.05 -5.54 -2.22
C ASP A 167 9.84 -4.76 -3.27
N VAL A 168 9.58 -3.45 -3.40
CA VAL A 168 10.38 -2.58 -4.27
C VAL A 168 11.85 -2.60 -3.87
N ALA A 169 12.17 -2.42 -2.59
CA ALA A 169 13.56 -2.44 -2.12
C ALA A 169 14.27 -3.77 -2.44
N ASN A 170 13.63 -4.90 -2.17
CA ASN A 170 14.20 -6.22 -2.45
C ASN A 170 14.40 -6.45 -3.95
N ARG A 171 13.47 -5.97 -4.80
CA ARG A 171 13.59 -6.10 -6.26
C ARG A 171 14.65 -5.17 -6.85
N LEU A 172 14.89 -3.99 -6.26
CA LEU A 172 16.01 -3.14 -6.63
C LEU A 172 17.35 -3.85 -6.31
N GLU A 173 17.49 -4.42 -5.11
CA GLU A 173 18.68 -5.22 -4.75
C GLU A 173 18.88 -6.43 -5.66
N GLY A 174 17.80 -7.16 -5.95
CA GLY A 174 17.82 -8.28 -6.91
C GLY A 174 18.21 -7.86 -8.34
N ASN A 175 18.14 -6.56 -8.65
CA ASN A 175 18.59 -5.98 -9.93
C ASN A 175 19.99 -5.37 -9.86
N GLY A 176 20.75 -5.66 -8.79
CA GLY A 176 22.15 -5.26 -8.60
C GLY A 176 22.32 -3.87 -8.01
N LEU A 177 21.27 -3.26 -7.46
CA LEU A 177 21.40 -1.98 -6.76
C LEU A 177 21.80 -2.18 -5.30
N THR A 178 22.53 -1.21 -4.76
CA THR A 178 22.91 -1.16 -3.35
C THR A 178 21.88 -0.37 -2.56
N ARG A 179 21.36 -0.96 -1.48
CA ARG A 179 20.53 -0.25 -0.51
C ARG A 179 21.39 0.67 0.33
N THR A 180 21.07 1.96 0.33
CA THR A 180 21.70 2.96 1.19
C THR A 180 20.69 3.50 2.18
N ILE A 181 21.04 3.50 3.46
CA ILE A 181 20.15 4.00 4.50
C ILE A 181 20.24 5.52 4.58
N MET A 182 19.08 6.17 4.55
CA MET A 182 18.99 7.61 4.77
C MET A 182 19.28 7.97 6.23
N PRO A 183 20.02 9.06 6.47
CA PRO A 183 20.21 9.59 7.82
C PRO A 183 18.88 9.97 8.50
N THR A 184 18.81 9.78 9.81
CA THR A 184 17.58 9.95 10.60
C THR A 184 17.21 11.43 10.79
N GLU A 185 18.15 12.35 10.62
CA GLU A 185 17.88 13.80 10.62
C GLU A 185 16.93 14.23 9.48
N PHE A 186 16.81 13.43 8.42
CA PHE A 186 15.84 13.67 7.35
C PHE A 186 14.47 13.02 7.62
N ALA A 187 14.33 12.23 8.69
CA ALA A 187 13.14 11.46 9.01
C ALA A 187 12.13 12.29 9.82
N GLN A 188 11.52 13.28 9.18
CA GLN A 188 10.48 14.10 9.80
C GLN A 188 9.12 13.88 9.12
N ALA A 189 8.12 13.54 9.93
CA ALA A 189 6.74 13.32 9.49
C ALA A 189 5.72 13.72 10.57
N ILE A 190 4.47 13.89 10.18
CA ILE A 190 3.33 14.06 11.08
C ILE A 190 2.86 12.68 11.52
N THR A 191 2.81 12.44 12.83
CA THR A 191 2.29 11.19 13.38
C THR A 191 0.77 11.13 13.25
N HIS A 192 0.26 9.96 12.86
CA HIS A 192 -1.17 9.74 12.67
C HIS A 192 -1.57 8.31 13.10
N SER A 193 -2.88 8.05 13.18
CA SER A 193 -3.41 6.76 13.61
C SER A 193 -3.30 5.67 12.53
N GLN A 194 -3.42 4.40 12.94
CA GLN A 194 -3.53 3.27 12.00
C GLN A 194 -4.82 3.35 11.16
N TYR A 195 -5.92 3.82 11.75
CA TYR A 195 -7.17 4.03 11.02
C TYR A 195 -6.96 4.95 9.82
N GLU A 196 -6.29 6.08 10.03
CA GLU A 196 -6.01 7.02 8.95
C GLU A 196 -5.17 6.41 7.82
N ARG A 197 -4.26 5.45 8.10
CA ARG A 197 -3.46 4.76 7.06
C ARG A 197 -4.31 4.04 6.03
N ILE A 198 -5.39 3.39 6.50
CA ILE A 198 -6.14 2.41 5.72
C ILE A 198 -7.60 2.79 5.48
N ARG A 199 -8.10 3.90 6.04
CA ARG A 199 -9.52 4.32 5.95
C ARG A 199 -10.07 4.43 4.53
N ASN A 200 -9.19 4.70 3.55
CA ASN A 200 -9.56 4.84 2.15
C ASN A 200 -9.22 3.62 1.30
N GLU A 201 -8.55 2.62 1.87
CA GLU A 201 -8.22 1.39 1.16
C GLU A 201 -9.46 0.50 1.01
N TYR A 202 -9.50 -0.27 -0.09
CA TYR A 202 -10.63 -1.10 -0.49
C TYR A 202 -11.19 -1.97 0.64
N LEU A 203 -10.32 -2.70 1.35
CA LEU A 203 -10.77 -3.67 2.34
C LEU A 203 -11.45 -3.04 3.56
N LEU A 204 -11.01 -1.87 4.03
CA LEU A 204 -11.65 -1.21 5.18
C LEU A 204 -12.84 -0.36 4.75
N ARG A 205 -12.68 0.43 3.68
CA ARG A 205 -13.75 1.32 3.18
C ARG A 205 -14.94 0.53 2.64
N GLY A 206 -14.67 -0.61 2.00
CA GLY A 206 -15.69 -1.52 1.48
C GLY A 206 -16.18 -2.55 2.48
N LEU A 207 -15.73 -2.54 3.74
CA LEU A 207 -16.11 -3.57 4.71
C LEU A 207 -17.59 -3.44 5.13
N HIS A 208 -18.39 -4.46 4.86
CA HIS A 208 -19.72 -4.60 5.44
C HIS A 208 -19.65 -5.19 6.85
N SER A 209 -18.88 -6.28 7.02
CA SER A 209 -18.76 -6.96 8.32
C SER A 209 -17.54 -7.88 8.37
N LEU A 210 -16.93 -7.97 9.55
CA LEU A 210 -15.83 -8.88 9.86
C LEU A 210 -16.31 -9.94 10.85
N TYR A 211 -15.98 -11.21 10.59
CA TYR A 211 -16.25 -12.31 11.50
C TYR A 211 -15.00 -13.15 11.78
N PHE A 212 -14.91 -13.69 12.99
CA PHE A 212 -13.89 -14.66 13.41
C PHE A 212 -14.48 -16.02 13.72
N PHE A 213 -13.86 -17.07 13.20
CA PHE A 213 -14.02 -18.43 13.68
C PHE A 213 -12.71 -18.92 14.29
N HIS A 214 -12.68 -19.00 15.62
CA HIS A 214 -11.53 -19.50 16.37
C HIS A 214 -11.49 -21.02 16.30
N GLN A 215 -10.66 -21.58 15.41
CA GLN A 215 -10.56 -23.02 15.22
C GLN A 215 -9.82 -23.72 16.37
N ASN A 216 -8.74 -23.08 16.84
CA ASN A 216 -7.88 -23.54 17.93
C ASN A 216 -6.97 -22.38 18.39
N PRO A 217 -6.17 -22.53 19.47
CA PRO A 217 -5.34 -21.44 19.99
C PRO A 217 -4.35 -20.82 18.99
N ALA A 218 -3.97 -21.54 17.93
CA ALA A 218 -3.00 -21.07 16.95
C ALA A 218 -3.62 -20.70 15.58
N GLN A 219 -4.94 -20.85 15.40
CA GLN A 219 -5.58 -20.69 14.09
C GLN A 219 -6.95 -20.03 14.22
N THR A 220 -7.14 -18.95 13.47
CA THR A 220 -8.42 -18.23 13.37
C THR A 220 -8.75 -18.03 11.90
N THR A 221 -9.94 -18.46 11.47
CA THR A 221 -10.48 -18.08 10.17
C THR A 221 -11.07 -16.69 10.28
N ILE A 222 -10.69 -15.80 9.38
CA ILE A 222 -11.36 -14.52 9.21
C ILE A 222 -12.31 -14.60 8.01
N LEU A 223 -13.46 -13.95 8.13
CA LEU A 223 -14.40 -13.72 7.02
C LEU A 223 -14.68 -12.23 6.92
N LEU A 224 -14.26 -11.63 5.82
CA LEU A 224 -14.57 -10.25 5.45
C LEU A 224 -15.69 -10.30 4.41
N LEU A 225 -16.84 -9.71 4.74
CA LEU A 225 -17.92 -9.44 3.77
C LEU A 225 -17.81 -7.99 3.34
N LEU A 226 -17.80 -7.75 2.03
CA LEU A 226 -17.67 -6.43 1.43
C LEU A 226 -19.02 -5.92 0.90
N MET A 227 -19.19 -4.60 0.88
CA MET A 227 -20.43 -3.92 0.48
C MET A 227 -20.78 -4.12 -1.00
N ASP A 228 -19.79 -4.47 -1.83
CA ASP A 228 -19.97 -4.79 -3.25
C ASP A 228 -20.30 -6.27 -3.51
N ASN A 229 -20.73 -6.97 -2.45
CA ASN A 229 -21.05 -8.40 -2.42
C ASN A 229 -19.84 -9.33 -2.62
N HIS A 230 -18.59 -8.86 -2.55
CA HIS A 230 -17.44 -9.76 -2.51
C HIS A 230 -17.13 -10.24 -1.08
N TYR A 231 -16.54 -11.43 -0.94
CA TYR A 231 -16.02 -11.91 0.34
C TYR A 231 -14.56 -12.36 0.25
N GLN A 232 -13.87 -12.28 1.39
CA GLN A 232 -12.55 -12.88 1.62
C GLN A 232 -12.63 -13.77 2.85
N LEU A 233 -12.29 -15.04 2.70
CA LEU A 233 -12.20 -16.01 3.78
C LEU A 233 -10.82 -16.66 3.75
N GLU A 234 -10.11 -16.62 4.87
CA GLU A 234 -8.77 -17.22 4.98
C GLU A 234 -8.37 -17.43 6.45
N ASP A 235 -7.54 -18.44 6.70
CA ASP A 235 -6.98 -18.70 8.01
C ASP A 235 -5.72 -17.87 8.27
N ILE A 236 -5.70 -17.23 9.44
CA ILE A 236 -4.50 -16.65 10.06
C ILE A 236 -3.95 -17.65 11.08
N ILE A 237 -2.65 -17.92 10.98
CA ILE A 237 -1.90 -18.81 11.87
C ILE A 237 -1.00 -17.98 12.79
N ASP A 238 -1.05 -18.21 14.10
CA ASP A 238 -0.01 -17.78 15.04
C ASP A 238 1.12 -18.82 15.05
N ASN A 239 2.22 -18.51 14.38
CA ASN A 239 3.35 -19.43 14.20
C ASN A 239 4.05 -19.76 15.52
N LYS A 240 4.02 -18.86 16.51
CA LYS A 240 4.63 -19.11 17.82
C LYS A 240 3.83 -20.15 18.59
N LEU A 241 2.50 -20.02 18.59
CA LEU A 241 1.62 -20.99 19.23
C LEU A 241 1.56 -22.31 18.45
N TYR A 242 1.56 -22.25 17.11
CA TYR A 242 1.58 -23.43 16.26
C TYR A 242 2.78 -24.33 16.53
N LYS A 243 3.98 -23.75 16.66
CA LYS A 243 5.19 -24.50 17.03
C LYS A 243 5.08 -25.19 18.39
N LYS A 244 4.38 -24.56 19.34
CA LYS A 244 4.20 -25.11 20.69
C LYS A 244 3.16 -26.23 20.72
N TYR A 245 2.16 -26.17 19.83
CA TYR A 245 1.05 -27.11 19.76
C TYR A 245 0.74 -27.49 18.30
N PRO A 246 1.63 -28.25 17.64
CA PRO A 246 1.47 -28.59 16.24
C PRO A 246 0.25 -29.49 16.04
N LYS A 247 -0.49 -29.26 14.96
CA LYS A 247 -1.66 -30.07 14.61
C LYS A 247 -1.32 -30.97 13.41
N PRO A 248 -1.61 -32.29 13.46
CA PRO A 248 -1.38 -33.18 12.33
C PRO A 248 -2.08 -32.68 11.07
N GLY A 249 -1.35 -32.62 9.95
CA GLY A 249 -1.88 -32.22 8.63
C GLY A 249 -1.77 -30.74 8.27
N LEU A 250 -1.37 -29.87 9.20
CA LEU A 250 -1.00 -28.49 8.89
C LEU A 250 0.52 -28.41 8.63
N ILE A 251 0.91 -28.11 7.39
CA ILE A 251 2.31 -27.85 7.08
C ILE A 251 2.60 -26.43 7.55
N SER A 252 3.55 -26.30 8.50
CA SER A 252 4.15 -25.01 8.84
C SER A 252 4.76 -24.41 7.56
N GLN A 253 4.06 -23.48 6.92
CA GLN A 253 4.65 -22.72 5.82
C GLN A 253 5.78 -21.86 6.37
N ASN A 254 6.91 -21.84 5.66
CA ASN A 254 8.16 -21.15 5.98
C ASN A 254 8.03 -20.06 7.05
N ASP A 255 8.37 -20.45 8.28
CA ASP A 255 8.49 -19.57 9.41
C ASP A 255 9.78 -18.74 9.26
N ASN A 256 9.75 -17.73 8.41
CA ASN A 256 10.81 -16.72 8.33
C ASN A 256 10.82 -15.82 9.60
N GLY A 257 10.59 -16.40 10.79
CA GLY A 257 10.62 -15.75 12.10
C GLY A 257 9.42 -14.87 12.42
N THR A 258 8.28 -15.02 11.75
CA THR A 258 7.16 -14.07 11.89
C THR A 258 5.99 -14.61 12.68
N LYS A 259 5.46 -13.77 13.57
CA LYS A 259 4.39 -14.15 14.50
C LYS A 259 3.15 -14.71 13.80
N TYR A 260 2.71 -14.07 12.70
CA TYR A 260 1.52 -14.50 11.98
C TYR A 260 1.83 -14.83 10.51
N SER A 261 1.02 -15.71 9.93
CA SER A 261 1.01 -16.05 8.49
C SER A 261 -0.42 -16.34 8.03
N LEU A 262 -0.67 -16.20 6.72
CA LEU A 262 -1.88 -16.71 6.08
C LEU A 262 -1.65 -18.16 5.64
N LEU A 263 -2.72 -18.96 5.61
CA LEU A 263 -2.71 -20.32 5.06
C LEU A 263 -3.39 -20.32 3.68
N PRO A 264 -2.65 -20.26 2.56
CA PRO A 264 -3.24 -20.10 1.23
C PRO A 264 -4.20 -21.22 0.82
N SER A 265 -3.99 -22.45 1.32
CA SER A 265 -4.87 -23.58 1.05
C SER A 265 -6.26 -23.45 1.69
N SER A 266 -6.44 -22.56 2.67
CA SER A 266 -7.73 -22.24 3.27
C SER A 266 -8.48 -21.10 2.55
N ARG A 267 -7.82 -20.42 1.61
CA ARG A 267 -8.36 -19.21 0.99
C ARG A 267 -9.58 -19.53 0.14
N SER A 268 -10.66 -18.81 0.40
CA SER A 268 -11.87 -18.78 -0.40
C SER A 268 -12.28 -17.34 -0.65
N THR A 269 -12.52 -17.00 -1.91
CA THR A 269 -12.96 -15.67 -2.33
C THR A 269 -14.06 -15.81 -3.35
N GLY A 270 -14.94 -14.82 -3.47
CA GLY A 270 -16.05 -14.85 -4.42
C GLY A 270 -17.13 -13.86 -4.05
N ILE A 271 -18.38 -14.20 -4.36
CA ILE A 271 -19.57 -13.39 -4.11
C ILE A 271 -20.35 -13.96 -2.93
N TRP A 272 -20.90 -13.10 -2.09
CA TRP A 272 -21.84 -13.46 -1.02
C TRP A 272 -23.18 -12.77 -1.24
N LYS A 273 -24.24 -13.37 -0.70
CA LYS A 273 -25.59 -12.79 -0.69
C LYS A 273 -26.26 -13.16 0.63
N ARG A 274 -27.14 -12.29 1.12
CA ARG A 274 -28.00 -12.60 2.27
C ARG A 274 -29.38 -13.00 1.78
N ASP A 275 -29.84 -14.19 2.16
CA ASP A 275 -31.21 -14.64 2.02
C ASP A 275 -31.81 -14.89 3.40
N LYS A 276 -32.65 -13.95 3.87
CA LYS A 276 -33.27 -13.97 5.20
C LYS A 276 -32.22 -14.18 6.33
N GLU A 277 -32.22 -15.37 6.92
CA GLU A 277 -31.38 -15.80 8.03
C GLU A 277 -30.18 -16.62 7.55
N THR A 278 -29.84 -16.58 6.26
CA THR A 278 -28.73 -17.35 5.69
C THR A 278 -27.84 -16.44 4.84
N ILE A 279 -26.53 -16.66 4.91
CA ILE A 279 -25.53 -16.06 4.02
C ILE A 279 -25.07 -17.14 3.04
N CYS A 280 -25.34 -16.91 1.76
CA CYS A 280 -24.96 -17.81 0.68
C CYS A 280 -23.68 -17.31 0.01
N PHE A 281 -22.83 -18.25 -0.40
CA PHE A 281 -21.54 -17.95 -0.99
C PHE A 281 -21.39 -18.66 -2.34
N GLN A 282 -20.75 -17.97 -3.28
CA GLN A 282 -20.31 -18.50 -4.55
C GLN A 282 -18.84 -18.15 -4.71
N ASN A 283 -17.96 -19.14 -4.82
CA ASN A 283 -16.53 -18.87 -4.94
C ASN A 283 -16.20 -18.22 -6.31
N LYS A 284 -14.94 -17.81 -6.48
CA LYS A 284 -14.43 -17.17 -7.70
C LYS A 284 -14.59 -18.01 -8.99
N PHE A 285 -14.90 -19.30 -8.88
CA PHE A 285 -15.16 -20.21 -10.00
C PHE A 285 -16.66 -20.43 -10.25
N GLY A 286 -17.53 -19.71 -9.53
CA GLY A 286 -18.98 -19.87 -9.68
C GLY A 286 -19.55 -21.05 -8.90
N ILE A 287 -18.77 -21.73 -8.06
CA ILE A 287 -19.20 -22.91 -7.30
C ILE A 287 -19.82 -22.46 -5.99
N GLU A 288 -21.01 -22.98 -5.67
CA GLU A 288 -21.65 -22.75 -4.37
C GLU A 288 -20.78 -23.28 -3.24
N VAL A 289 -20.61 -22.46 -2.21
CA VAL A 289 -19.92 -22.80 -0.97
C VAL A 289 -20.95 -22.91 0.13
N THR A 290 -20.70 -23.80 1.11
CA THR A 290 -21.58 -24.05 2.25
C THR A 290 -22.12 -22.74 2.83
N PRO A 291 -23.45 -22.56 2.87
CA PRO A 291 -24.05 -21.35 3.43
C PRO A 291 -23.85 -21.30 4.94
N LEU A 292 -23.95 -20.09 5.50
CA LEU A 292 -23.88 -19.88 6.95
C LEU A 292 -25.20 -19.28 7.45
N ASP A 293 -25.83 -19.93 8.41
CA ASP A 293 -27.04 -19.42 9.06
C ASP A 293 -26.69 -18.32 10.07
N VAL A 294 -27.60 -17.37 10.24
CA VAL A 294 -27.42 -16.14 11.02
C VAL A 294 -28.36 -16.16 12.22
N LYS A 295 -27.79 -16.09 13.42
CA LYS A 295 -28.56 -15.94 14.67
C LYS A 295 -27.85 -14.99 15.63
N ASN A 296 -28.49 -13.90 16.02
CA ASN A 296 -27.94 -12.91 16.97
C ASN A 296 -26.52 -12.44 16.58
N ASP A 297 -26.32 -12.03 15.32
CA ASP A 297 -25.02 -11.62 14.77
C ASP A 297 -23.92 -12.70 14.78
N ILE A 298 -24.26 -13.96 15.04
CA ILE A 298 -23.37 -15.12 14.92
C ILE A 298 -23.71 -15.84 13.62
N LEU A 299 -22.69 -16.22 12.85
CA LEU A 299 -22.87 -17.12 11.71
C LEU A 299 -22.49 -18.54 12.12
N PHE A 300 -23.24 -19.54 11.67
CA PHE A 300 -22.90 -20.92 11.93
C PHE A 300 -23.24 -21.84 10.77
N THR A 301 -22.56 -22.97 10.70
CA THR A 301 -22.88 -24.09 9.80
C THR A 301 -22.70 -25.37 10.57
N GLU A 302 -23.53 -26.36 10.26
CA GLU A 302 -23.40 -27.73 10.75
C GLU A 302 -23.02 -28.64 9.59
N ASP A 303 -21.82 -29.22 9.65
CA ASP A 303 -21.38 -30.29 8.74
C ASP A 303 -21.21 -31.58 9.56
N GLY A 304 -22.30 -32.36 9.63
CA GLY A 304 -22.36 -33.60 10.40
C GLY A 304 -22.14 -33.39 11.90
N SER A 305 -20.89 -33.53 12.37
CA SER A 305 -20.50 -33.47 13.79
C SER A 305 -19.78 -32.18 14.20
N ARG A 306 -19.54 -31.24 13.28
CA ARG A 306 -18.89 -29.96 13.58
C ARG A 306 -19.81 -28.78 13.30
N THR A 307 -19.98 -27.95 14.33
CA THR A 307 -20.53 -26.60 14.21
C THR A 307 -19.38 -25.61 14.07
N SER A 308 -19.26 -24.94 12.94
CA SER A 308 -18.41 -23.76 12.82
C SER A 308 -19.20 -22.55 13.31
N VAL A 309 -18.60 -21.74 14.18
CA VAL A 309 -19.25 -20.57 14.79
C VAL A 309 -18.40 -19.32 14.54
N PHE A 310 -18.91 -18.45 13.67
CA PHE A 310 -18.32 -17.17 13.31
C PHE A 310 -18.92 -16.06 14.16
N GLN A 311 -18.09 -15.40 14.96
CA GLN A 311 -18.49 -14.27 15.79
C GLN A 311 -18.22 -12.96 15.05
N LYS A 312 -19.25 -12.12 14.94
CA LYS A 312 -19.09 -10.77 14.36
C LYS A 312 -18.23 -9.91 15.26
N ILE A 313 -17.32 -9.16 14.64
CA ILE A 313 -16.45 -8.22 15.33
C ILE A 313 -17.05 -6.82 15.23
N SER A 314 -17.35 -6.20 16.37
CA SER A 314 -17.89 -4.84 16.47
C SER A 314 -16.89 -3.81 17.02
N ASN A 315 -15.73 -4.25 17.52
CA ASN A 315 -14.71 -3.35 18.04
C ASN A 315 -13.91 -2.72 16.89
N ASN A 316 -14.05 -1.41 16.69
CA ASN A 316 -13.41 -0.69 15.58
C ASN A 316 -11.88 -0.80 15.57
N VAL A 317 -11.22 -0.78 16.75
CA VAL A 317 -9.76 -0.91 16.84
C VAL A 317 -9.32 -2.30 16.37
N LEU A 318 -10.06 -3.35 16.77
CA LEU A 318 -9.80 -4.71 16.33
C LEU A 318 -10.04 -4.87 14.83
N ILE A 319 -11.13 -4.31 14.28
CA ILE A 319 -11.42 -4.33 12.84
C ILE A 319 -10.25 -3.71 12.05
N VAL A 320 -9.83 -2.50 12.41
CA VAL A 320 -8.73 -1.79 11.74
C VAL A 320 -7.43 -2.60 11.81
N ASN A 321 -7.07 -3.10 12.99
CA ASN A 321 -5.86 -3.89 13.18
C ASN A 321 -5.90 -5.20 12.40
N THR A 322 -7.05 -5.86 12.31
CA THR A 322 -7.22 -7.10 11.56
C THR A 322 -7.14 -6.88 10.06
N VAL A 323 -7.83 -5.86 9.52
CA VAL A 323 -7.76 -5.54 8.08
C VAL A 323 -6.33 -5.17 7.69
N MET A 324 -5.66 -4.38 8.54
CA MET A 324 -4.25 -4.04 8.33
C MET A 324 -3.34 -5.27 8.37
N LEU A 325 -3.49 -6.14 9.39
CA LEU A 325 -2.72 -7.38 9.51
C LEU A 325 -2.95 -8.30 8.31
N TYR A 326 -4.20 -8.47 7.87
CA TYR A 326 -4.53 -9.30 6.71
C TYR A 326 -3.82 -8.79 5.45
N SER A 327 -3.92 -7.49 5.18
CA SER A 327 -3.26 -6.85 4.03
C SER A 327 -1.74 -7.04 4.07
N GLN A 328 -1.14 -6.83 5.24
CA GLN A 328 0.28 -7.02 5.47
C GLN A 328 0.73 -8.46 5.20
N LEU A 329 0.01 -9.46 5.72
CA LEU A 329 0.34 -10.86 5.50
C LEU A 329 0.17 -11.27 4.04
N PHE A 330 -0.88 -10.77 3.38
CA PHE A 330 -1.14 -11.01 1.96
C PHE A 330 0.00 -10.44 1.10
N ASN A 331 0.35 -9.17 1.30
CA ASN A 331 1.42 -8.50 0.55
C ASN A 331 2.79 -9.10 0.85
N LYS A 332 3.04 -9.54 2.09
CA LYS A 332 4.27 -10.25 2.42
C LYS A 332 4.41 -11.58 1.66
N SER A 333 3.31 -12.33 1.50
CA SER A 333 3.30 -13.56 0.69
C SER A 333 3.60 -13.25 -0.78
N LYS A 334 3.03 -12.16 -1.31
CA LYS A 334 3.34 -11.64 -2.65
C LYS A 334 4.81 -11.25 -2.80
N MET A 335 5.35 -10.46 -1.88
CA MET A 335 6.77 -10.07 -1.84
C MET A 335 7.70 -11.29 -1.85
N ALA A 336 7.39 -12.32 -1.07
CA ALA A 336 8.17 -13.56 -1.06
C ALA A 336 8.15 -14.26 -2.42
N THR A 337 7.01 -14.29 -3.10
CA THR A 337 6.86 -14.84 -4.46
C THR A 337 7.64 -14.01 -5.48
N ASN A 338 7.61 -12.69 -5.35
CA ASN A 338 8.31 -11.76 -6.23
C ASN A 338 9.84 -11.89 -6.09
N SER A 339 10.33 -12.22 -4.90
CA SER A 339 11.77 -12.39 -4.64
C SER A 339 12.38 -13.61 -5.36
N THR A 340 11.54 -14.59 -5.74
CA THR A 340 11.95 -15.77 -6.51
C THR A 340 11.57 -15.69 -7.99
N SER A 341 10.80 -14.67 -8.37
CA SER A 341 10.29 -14.49 -9.74
C SER A 341 11.20 -13.57 -10.53
N THR A 342 11.19 -13.68 -11.86
CA THR A 342 11.85 -12.67 -12.70
C THR A 342 11.04 -11.37 -12.65
N SER A 343 11.70 -10.21 -12.73
CA SER A 343 11.01 -8.92 -12.72
C SER A 343 9.98 -8.79 -13.85
N LEU A 344 10.13 -9.57 -14.94
CA LEU A 344 9.25 -9.55 -16.11
C LEU A 344 7.82 -10.07 -15.85
N GLU A 345 7.60 -10.86 -14.79
CA GLU A 345 6.27 -11.36 -14.45
C GLU A 345 5.41 -10.32 -13.71
N ILE A 346 6.04 -9.42 -12.96
CA ILE A 346 5.34 -8.37 -12.22
C ILE A 346 4.80 -7.33 -13.18
N ASN A 347 3.52 -6.98 -13.01
CA ASN A 347 2.83 -6.04 -13.88
C ASN A 347 3.05 -6.36 -15.37
N LYS A 348 3.02 -7.63 -15.77
CA LYS A 348 3.37 -8.13 -17.11
C LYS A 348 2.72 -7.34 -18.27
N TYR A 349 1.52 -6.82 -18.05
CA TYR A 349 0.76 -6.04 -19.04
C TYR A 349 0.88 -4.52 -18.87
N GLY A 350 1.90 -4.05 -18.15
CA GLY A 350 2.13 -2.64 -17.80
C GLY A 350 1.58 -2.25 -16.43
N PHE A 351 2.00 -1.09 -15.93
CA PHE A 351 1.67 -0.55 -14.61
C PHE A 351 1.37 0.96 -14.67
N GLY A 352 0.71 1.46 -13.63
CA GLY A 352 0.33 2.85 -13.41
C GLY A 352 -0.70 3.35 -14.41
N LYS A 353 -1.56 2.46 -14.94
CA LYS A 353 -2.47 2.82 -16.03
C LYS A 353 -3.62 3.66 -15.52
N GLY A 354 -3.93 4.77 -16.18
CA GLY A 354 -5.10 5.56 -15.83
C GLY A 354 -5.14 6.87 -16.56
N ILE A 355 -6.20 7.63 -16.31
CA ILE A 355 -6.40 8.98 -16.83
C ILE A 355 -6.19 9.94 -15.67
N VAL A 356 -5.43 11.01 -15.92
CA VAL A 356 -5.25 12.11 -14.96
C VAL A 356 -5.48 13.46 -15.63
N PHE A 357 -5.92 14.42 -14.83
CA PHE A 357 -5.97 15.84 -15.18
C PHE A 357 -4.73 16.51 -14.63
N ARG A 358 -3.85 17.01 -15.51
CA ARG A 358 -2.68 17.80 -15.17
C ARG A 358 -3.05 19.27 -15.06
N ASN A 359 -2.69 19.86 -13.93
CA ASN A 359 -2.96 21.25 -13.58
C ASN A 359 -4.42 21.61 -13.86
N PHE A 360 -5.33 20.80 -13.32
CA PHE A 360 -6.79 20.96 -13.30
C PHE A 360 -7.55 20.66 -14.60
N GLU A 361 -6.94 20.82 -15.78
CA GLU A 361 -7.69 20.77 -17.05
C GLU A 361 -7.10 19.83 -18.11
N ASN A 362 -5.77 19.63 -18.13
CA ASN A 362 -5.13 18.91 -19.23
C ASN A 362 -5.21 17.39 -19.02
N VAL A 363 -6.01 16.70 -19.82
CA VAL A 363 -6.14 15.24 -19.73
C VAL A 363 -4.88 14.54 -20.24
N ILE A 364 -4.36 13.60 -19.46
CA ILE A 364 -3.22 12.74 -19.79
C ILE A 364 -3.63 11.28 -19.59
N SER A 365 -3.40 10.46 -20.60
CA SER A 365 -3.49 9.01 -20.51
C SER A 365 -2.13 8.42 -20.17
N ILE A 366 -2.04 7.67 -19.07
CA ILE A 366 -0.85 6.91 -18.72
C ILE A 366 -0.95 5.53 -19.38
N GLU A 367 -0.30 5.40 -20.52
CA GLU A 367 -0.36 4.17 -21.34
C GLU A 367 0.59 3.06 -20.85
N ILE A 368 0.37 1.87 -21.42
CA ILE A 368 1.26 0.71 -21.32
C ILE A 368 2.56 1.05 -22.05
N LYS A 369 3.65 1.21 -21.31
CA LYS A 369 5.00 1.06 -21.86
C LYS A 369 5.74 0.06 -20.99
#